data_AF-A0A833DR16-F1
#
_entry.id   AF-A0A833DR16-F1
#
_cell.length_a   1.000
_cell.length_b   1.000
_cell.length_c   1.000
_cell.angle_alpha   90.00
_cell.angle_beta   90.00
_cell.angle_gamma   90.00
#
_symmetry.space_group_name_H-M   'P 1'
#
loop_
_entity.id
_entity.type
_entity.pdbx_description
1 polymer ?
#
loop_
_entity_poly.entity_id
_entity_poly.type
_entity_poly.pdbx_seq_one_letter_code
_entity_poly.pdbx_strand_id
1 'polypeptide(L)'
;LKICKEEDLNKRVVKSSTGHVKVPELGFEVKPGPASQGYISNVEGVLNRLEESLRMLMNWVEEEGEKKKAEEILKKLENIKEGNEVATLIIEDPLGHSAIIGDGVKEEKLSEDEVKVLSEGNICIMDKNKEQGN
;
A
#
# COMPACT_ATOMS: atom_id res chain seq x y z
N LEU A 1 3.79 -11.45 0.08
CA LEU A 1 2.86 -12.58 -0.14
C LEU A 1 2.53 -12.68 -1.62
N LYS A 2 2.72 -13.84 -2.24
CA LYS A 2 2.19 -14.12 -3.59
C LYS A 2 0.73 -14.56 -3.46
N ILE A 3 -0.16 -13.93 -4.21
CA ILE A 3 -1.60 -14.21 -4.28
C ILE A 3 -1.83 -15.02 -5.55
N CYS A 4 -2.17 -16.29 -5.41
CA CYS A 4 -2.45 -17.17 -6.56
C CYS A 4 -3.63 -18.12 -6.35
N LYS A 5 -4.21 -18.15 -5.15
CA LYS A 5 -5.41 -18.94 -4.82
C LYS A 5 -6.34 -18.15 -3.90
N GLU A 6 -7.60 -18.52 -3.90
CA GLU A 6 -8.63 -17.89 -3.07
C GLU A 6 -8.27 -17.89 -1.57
N GLU A 7 -7.61 -18.95 -1.08
CA GLU A 7 -7.13 -19.02 0.30
C GLU A 7 -6.17 -17.89 0.68
N ASP A 8 -5.41 -17.35 -0.28
CA ASP A 8 -4.50 -16.24 -0.04
C ASP A 8 -5.26 -14.94 0.29
N LEU A 9 -6.47 -14.77 -0.26
CA LEU A 9 -7.34 -13.62 -0.01
C LEU A 9 -7.82 -13.57 1.45
N ASN A 10 -7.94 -14.74 2.08
CA ASN A 10 -8.36 -14.90 3.47
C ASN A 10 -7.25 -14.66 4.49
N LYS A 11 -5.98 -14.60 4.06
CA LYS A 11 -4.84 -14.39 4.98
C LYS A 11 -4.96 -13.06 5.70
N ARG A 12 -4.60 -13.07 6.99
CA ARG A 12 -4.78 -11.89 7.84
C ARG A 12 -3.70 -10.87 7.55
N VAL A 13 -4.10 -9.60 7.52
CA VAL A 13 -3.21 -8.46 7.33
C VAL A 13 -3.31 -7.56 8.56
N VAL A 14 -2.17 -7.29 9.15
CA VAL A 14 -2.00 -6.26 10.18
C VAL A 14 -1.16 -5.16 9.55
N LYS A 15 -1.75 -3.98 9.32
CA LYS A 15 -1.01 -2.79 8.88
C LYS A 15 -0.88 -1.86 10.08
N SER A 16 0.32 -1.37 10.38
CA SER A 16 0.54 -0.29 11.33
C SER A 16 0.31 1.09 10.69
N SER A 17 0.42 2.17 11.46
CA SER A 17 0.38 3.54 10.91
C SER A 17 1.58 3.85 10.01
N THR A 18 2.71 3.16 10.16
CA THR A 18 3.94 3.35 9.36
C THR A 18 4.07 2.36 8.20
N GLY A 19 3.18 1.37 8.11
CA GLY A 19 3.23 0.37 7.04
C GLY A 19 2.88 0.94 5.66
N HIS A 20 3.79 0.74 4.71
CA HIS A 20 3.63 0.93 3.27
C HIS A 20 3.02 -0.34 2.67
N VAL A 21 2.04 -0.18 1.78
CA VAL A 21 1.39 -1.32 1.11
C VAL A 21 1.62 -1.20 -0.39
N LYS A 22 2.12 -2.26 -1.02
CA LYS A 22 2.43 -2.28 -2.45
C LYS A 22 1.80 -3.50 -3.14
N VAL A 23 1.32 -3.27 -4.36
CA VAL A 23 0.94 -4.31 -5.33
C VAL A 23 1.57 -3.94 -6.68
N PRO A 24 2.84 -4.35 -6.92
CA PRO A 24 3.61 -3.90 -8.09
C PRO A 24 2.95 -4.18 -9.44
N GLU A 25 2.28 -5.33 -9.58
CA GLU A 25 1.61 -5.75 -10.81
C GLU A 25 0.44 -4.83 -11.21
N LEU A 26 -0.12 -4.12 -10.23
CA LEU A 26 -1.17 -3.12 -10.41
C LEU A 26 -0.62 -1.68 -10.41
N GLY A 27 0.70 -1.50 -10.24
CA GLY A 27 1.32 -0.18 -10.09
C GLY A 27 0.85 0.57 -8.85
N PHE A 28 0.40 -0.16 -7.82
CA PHE A 28 -0.21 0.43 -6.64
C PHE A 28 0.77 0.52 -5.46
N GLU A 29 0.83 1.69 -4.85
CA GLU A 29 1.57 1.95 -3.62
C GLU A 29 0.77 2.89 -2.71
N VAL A 30 0.56 2.48 -1.46
CA VAL A 30 0.02 3.33 -0.38
C VAL A 30 1.14 3.66 0.57
N LYS A 31 1.44 4.94 0.67
CA LYS A 31 2.36 5.49 1.66
C LYS A 31 1.59 5.96 2.90
N PRO A 32 2.12 5.76 4.12
CA PRO A 32 1.56 6.32 5.32
C PRO A 32 1.63 7.85 5.25
N GLY A 33 0.49 8.49 5.53
CA GLY A 33 0.41 9.94 5.72
C GLY A 33 0.27 10.31 7.21
N PRO A 34 0.19 11.61 7.54
CA PRO A 34 0.08 12.09 8.92
C PRO A 34 -1.12 11.53 9.70
N ALA A 35 -2.19 11.17 9.00
CA ALA A 35 -3.40 10.58 9.55
C ALA A 35 -3.50 9.05 9.34
N SER A 36 -2.42 8.38 8.92
CA SER A 36 -2.44 6.94 8.70
C SER A 36 -2.69 6.21 10.01
N GLN A 37 -3.72 5.36 10.01
CA GLN A 37 -4.05 4.51 11.14
C GLN A 37 -3.71 3.05 10.81
N GLY A 38 -3.34 2.32 11.85
CA GLY A 38 -3.23 0.88 11.75
C GLY A 38 -4.60 0.21 11.65
N TYR A 39 -4.65 -0.96 11.02
CA TYR A 39 -5.86 -1.75 10.93
C TYR A 39 -5.54 -3.24 10.85
N ILE A 40 -6.54 -4.06 11.22
CA ILE A 40 -6.52 -5.51 11.03
C ILE A 40 -7.58 -5.86 9.98
N SER A 41 -7.17 -6.56 8.94
CA SER A 41 -8.03 -6.96 7.81
C SER A 41 -7.56 -8.31 7.26
N ASN A 42 -7.99 -8.64 6.05
CA ASN A 42 -7.48 -9.74 5.23
C ASN A 42 -6.94 -9.18 3.91
N VAL A 43 -6.29 -10.02 3.11
CA VAL A 43 -5.76 -9.62 1.80
C VAL A 43 -6.86 -9.10 0.88
N GLU A 44 -8.02 -9.76 0.84
CA GLU A 44 -9.19 -9.30 0.11
C GLU A 44 -9.59 -7.86 0.50
N GLY A 45 -9.68 -7.58 1.80
CA GLY A 45 -10.03 -6.26 2.31
C GLY A 45 -8.99 -5.19 1.97
N VAL A 46 -7.72 -5.56 1.78
CA VAL A 46 -6.70 -4.64 1.25
C VAL A 46 -6.96 -4.34 -0.22
N LEU A 47 -7.27 -5.36 -1.03
CA LEU A 47 -7.60 -5.20 -2.45
C LEU A 47 -8.91 -4.42 -2.65
N ASN A 48 -9.91 -4.59 -1.78
CA ASN A 48 -11.15 -3.80 -1.81
C ASN A 48 -10.89 -2.31 -1.57
N ARG A 49 -10.00 -1.95 -0.64
CA ARG A 49 -9.62 -0.55 -0.41
C ARG A 49 -8.88 0.06 -1.60
N LEU A 50 -8.06 -0.73 -2.28
CA LEU A 50 -7.42 -0.34 -3.55
C LEU A 50 -8.49 -0.04 -4.61
N GLU A 51 -9.43 -0.96 -4.78
CA GLU A 51 -10.55 -0.79 -5.72
C GLU A 51 -11.35 0.49 -5.45
N GLU A 52 -11.72 0.75 -4.20
CA GLU A 52 -12.43 1.96 -3.79
C GLU A 52 -11.64 3.23 -4.15
N SER A 53 -10.33 3.23 -3.88
CA SER A 53 -9.45 4.36 -4.20
C SER A 53 -9.35 4.59 -5.71
N LEU A 54 -9.25 3.51 -6.48
CA LEU A 54 -9.20 3.58 -7.95
C LEU A 54 -10.51 4.09 -8.54
N ARG A 55 -11.66 3.57 -8.07
CA ARG A 55 -13.00 4.04 -8.49
C ARG A 55 -13.21 5.50 -8.14
N MET A 56 -12.71 5.95 -6.98
CA MET A 56 -12.76 7.37 -6.63
C MET A 56 -11.96 8.19 -7.64
N LEU A 57 -10.70 7.84 -7.92
CA LEU A 57 -9.86 8.55 -8.90
C LEU A 57 -10.53 8.64 -10.28
N MET A 58 -11.15 7.57 -10.76
CA MET A 58 -11.86 7.55 -12.05
C MET A 58 -12.97 8.61 -12.15
N ASN A 59 -13.61 8.97 -11.03
CA ASN A 59 -14.65 10.01 -11.01
C ASN A 59 -14.09 11.43 -11.15
N TRP A 60 -12.81 11.64 -10.83
CA TRP A 60 -12.14 12.96 -10.92
C TRP A 60 -11.34 13.15 -12.20
N VAL A 61 -11.03 12.06 -12.91
CA VAL A 61 -10.27 12.09 -14.16
C VAL A 61 -11.20 12.53 -15.30
N GLU A 62 -10.76 13.52 -16.08
CA GLU A 62 -11.48 13.97 -17.29
C GLU A 62 -10.87 13.38 -18.58
N GLU A 63 -9.57 13.08 -18.57
CA GLU A 63 -8.84 12.57 -19.73
C GLU A 63 -9.21 11.10 -20.04
N GLU A 64 -9.62 10.82 -21.28
CA GLU A 64 -10.01 9.46 -21.71
C GLU A 64 -8.87 8.44 -21.59
N GLY A 65 -7.62 8.86 -21.81
CA GLY A 65 -6.46 7.97 -21.72
C GLY A 65 -6.21 7.46 -20.30
N GLU A 66 -6.41 8.30 -19.29
CA GLU A 66 -6.28 7.94 -17.89
C GLU A 66 -7.45 7.06 -17.41
N LYS A 67 -8.67 7.33 -17.89
CA LYS A 67 -9.83 6.46 -17.62
C LYS A 67 -9.61 5.02 -18.10
N LYS A 68 -9.13 4.85 -19.34
CA LYS A 68 -8.84 3.52 -19.89
C LYS A 68 -7.80 2.77 -19.06
N LYS A 69 -6.74 3.44 -18.63
CA LYS A 69 -5.72 2.82 -17.76
C LYS A 69 -6.32 2.38 -16.42
N ALA A 70 -7.18 3.20 -15.82
CA ALA A 70 -7.84 2.84 -14.58
C ALA A 70 -8.79 1.65 -14.74
N GLU A 71 -9.54 1.58 -15.85
CA GLU A 71 -10.38 0.41 -16.19
C GLU A 71 -9.55 -0.87 -16.38
N GLU A 72 -8.39 -0.78 -17.02
CA GLU A 72 -7.47 -1.92 -17.17
C GLU A 72 -6.96 -2.44 -15.82
N ILE A 73 -6.59 -1.53 -14.91
CA ILE A 73 -6.14 -1.89 -13.55
C ILE A 73 -7.30 -2.52 -12.76
N LEU A 74 -8.51 -1.96 -12.89
CA LEU A 74 -9.70 -2.50 -12.22
C LEU A 74 -9.98 -3.93 -12.67
N LYS A 75 -9.90 -4.19 -13.98
CA LYS A 75 -10.09 -5.54 -14.53
C LYS A 75 -9.04 -6.52 -14.03
N LYS A 76 -7.77 -6.12 -13.95
CA LYS A 76 -6.71 -6.97 -13.37
C LYS A 76 -6.98 -7.27 -11.90
N LEU A 77 -7.44 -6.28 -11.14
CA LEU A 77 -7.78 -6.44 -9.74
C LEU A 77 -8.93 -7.44 -9.54
N GLU A 78 -9.96 -7.38 -10.38
CA GLU A 78 -11.04 -8.38 -10.40
C GLU A 78 -10.50 -9.78 -10.72
N ASN A 79 -9.67 -9.93 -11.76
CA ASN A 79 -9.05 -11.21 -12.10
C ASN A 79 -8.22 -11.79 -10.95
N ILE A 80 -7.49 -10.96 -10.19
CA ILE A 80 -6.71 -11.39 -9.02
C ILE A 80 -7.64 -11.92 -7.92
N LYS A 81 -8.78 -11.25 -7.68
CA LYS A 81 -9.77 -11.69 -6.68
C LYS A 81 -10.45 -13.00 -7.08
N GLU A 82 -10.64 -13.23 -8.37
CA GLU A 82 -11.19 -14.49 -8.89
C GLU A 82 -10.15 -15.62 -8.97
N GLY A 83 -8.87 -15.33 -8.72
CA GLY A 83 -7.76 -16.29 -8.85
C GLY A 83 -7.35 -16.57 -10.31
N ASN A 84 -7.83 -15.77 -11.26
CA ASN A 84 -7.48 -15.85 -12.69
C ASN A 84 -6.12 -15.21 -13.01
N GLU A 85 -5.64 -14.32 -12.14
CA GLU A 85 -4.35 -13.64 -12.28
C GLU A 85 -3.58 -13.65 -10.96
N VAL A 86 -2.25 -13.59 -11.05
CA VAL A 86 -1.35 -13.67 -9.90
C VAL A 86 -0.79 -12.29 -9.60
N ALA A 87 -0.74 -11.92 -8.33
CA ALA A 87 -0.14 -10.67 -7.88
C ALA A 87 0.65 -10.84 -6.58
N THR A 88 1.41 -9.82 -6.21
CA THR A 88 2.21 -9.82 -4.99
C THR A 88 1.76 -8.69 -4.08
N LEU A 89 1.27 -9.04 -2.89
CA LEU A 89 1.06 -8.07 -1.81
C LEU A 89 2.32 -7.96 -0.97
N ILE A 90 2.85 -6.74 -0.88
CA ILE A 90 4.03 -6.42 -0.08
C ILE A 90 3.63 -5.41 0.99
N ILE A 91 4.09 -5.63 2.22
CA ILE A 91 4.01 -4.65 3.29
C ILE A 91 5.42 -4.38 3.78
N GLU A 92 5.85 -3.13 3.68
CA GLU A 92 7.13 -2.65 4.21
C GLU A 92 6.82 -1.74 5.38
N ASP A 93 7.39 -2.01 6.55
CA ASP A 93 7.14 -1.20 7.74
C ASP A 93 8.48 -0.88 8.42
N PRO A 94 8.92 0.39 8.42
CA PRO A 94 10.19 0.77 9.02
C PRO A 94 10.26 0.50 10.52
N LEU A 95 9.11 0.41 11.21
CA LEU A 95 9.04 0.09 12.64
C LEU A 95 8.73 -1.38 12.92
N GLY A 96 8.49 -2.20 11.88
CA GLY A 96 8.26 -3.64 12.02
C GLY A 96 6.97 -4.03 12.74
N HIS A 97 5.95 -3.16 12.74
CA HIS A 97 4.67 -3.41 13.43
C HIS A 97 3.57 -3.97 12.51
N SER A 98 3.88 -4.20 11.24
CA SER A 98 2.97 -4.75 10.24
C SER A 98 3.32 -6.18 9.89
N ALA A 99 2.33 -6.99 9.54
CA ALA A 99 2.52 -8.39 9.16
C ALA A 99 1.41 -8.89 8.24
N ILE A 100 1.73 -9.89 7.41
CA ILE A 100 0.76 -10.75 6.74
C ILE A 100 0.89 -12.13 7.39
N ILE A 101 -0.20 -12.71 7.86
CA ILE A 101 -0.18 -13.94 8.64
C ILE A 101 -0.72 -15.09 7.78
N GLY A 102 0.10 -16.12 7.59
CA GLY A 102 -0.28 -17.37 6.92
C GLY A 102 0.87 -18.02 6.16
N ASP A 103 0.61 -19.23 5.64
CA ASP A 103 1.62 -20.01 4.92
C ASP A 103 2.07 -19.34 3.61
N GLY A 104 3.34 -19.50 3.25
CA GLY A 104 3.90 -18.93 2.02
C GLY A 104 4.10 -17.41 2.06
N VAL A 105 3.87 -16.76 3.21
CA VAL A 105 4.36 -15.41 3.46
C VAL A 105 5.88 -15.48 3.61
N LYS A 106 6.57 -14.54 2.95
CA LYS A 106 8.00 -14.33 3.09
C LYS A 106 8.21 -13.06 3.90
N GLU A 107 9.13 -13.12 4.85
CA GLU A 107 9.51 -11.99 5.71
C GLU A 107 11.01 -11.77 5.58
N GLU A 108 11.39 -10.51 5.42
CA GLU A 108 12.76 -10.08 5.20
C GLU A 108 12.99 -8.83 6.03
N LYS A 109 14.18 -8.67 6.60
CA LYS A 109 14.53 -7.45 7.34
C LYS A 109 14.90 -6.36 6.34
N LEU A 110 14.30 -5.18 6.52
CA LEU A 110 14.72 -3.98 5.80
C LEU A 110 16.17 -3.64 6.17
N SER A 111 16.94 -3.24 5.17
CA SER A 111 18.26 -2.64 5.34
C SER A 111 18.16 -1.25 5.98
N GLU A 112 19.27 -0.75 6.53
CA GLU A 112 19.30 0.60 7.13
C GLU A 112 18.92 1.69 6.13
N ASP A 113 19.34 1.56 4.87
CA ASP A 113 19.02 2.52 3.81
C ASP A 113 17.54 2.48 3.43
N GLU A 114 16.94 1.29 3.35
CA GLU A 114 15.50 1.15 3.13
C GLU A 114 14.69 1.75 4.30
N VAL A 115 15.10 1.50 5.54
CA VAL A 115 14.44 2.09 6.71
C VAL A 115 14.48 3.62 6.66
N LYS A 116 15.62 4.22 6.31
CA LYS A 116 15.74 5.69 6.16
C LYS A 116 14.77 6.21 5.10
N VAL A 117 14.80 5.63 3.90
CA VAL A 117 13.92 6.03 2.79
C VAL A 117 12.45 5.94 3.17
N LEU A 118 12.05 4.88 3.88
CA LEU A 118 10.66 4.67 4.29
C LEU A 118 10.24 5.59 5.46
N SER A 119 11.17 5.94 6.35
CA SER A 119 10.89 6.76 7.54
C SER A 119 10.88 8.27 7.25
N GLU A 120 11.56 8.72 6.21
CA GLU A 120 11.66 10.15 5.83
C GLU A 120 10.36 10.71 5.20
N GLY A 121 9.30 9.89 5.14
CA GLY A 121 7.95 10.28 4.73
C GLY A 121 7.27 11.26 5.70
N ASN A 122 7.66 12.54 5.58
CA ASN A 122 7.02 13.76 6.11
C ASN A 122 7.14 14.02 7.63
N ILE A 123 8.16 14.82 8.01
CA ILE A 123 8.05 16.15 8.65
C ILE A 123 9.43 16.84 8.55
N CYS A 124 9.52 17.94 7.79
CA CYS A 124 10.54 18.97 8.00
C CYS A 124 9.86 20.15 8.72
N ILE A 125 10.04 20.26 10.04
CA ILE A 125 9.88 21.56 10.73
C ILE A 125 11.25 22.24 10.62
N MET A 126 11.36 23.27 9.80
CA MET A 126 12.48 24.21 9.90
C MET A 126 12.17 25.27 10.97
N ASP A 127 13.20 25.62 11.74
CA ASP A 127 13.16 26.23 13.07
C ASP A 127 12.31 27.51 13.23
N LYS A 128 11.61 27.58 14.37
CA LYS A 128 11.16 28.85 14.95
C LYS A 128 12.27 29.42 15.87
N ASN A 129 12.95 30.45 15.37
CA ASN A 129 13.71 31.51 16.07
C ASN A 129 15.25 31.48 15.96
N LYS A 130 15.80 32.51 15.29
CA LYS A 130 16.94 33.39 15.65
C LYS A 130 17.11 34.38 14.47
N GLU A 131 17.11 35.71 14.57
CA GLU A 131 17.21 36.66 15.68
C GLU A 131 16.63 38.01 15.21
N GLN A 132 15.89 38.68 16.10
CA GLN A 132 15.91 40.14 16.13
C GLN A 132 17.37 40.56 16.37
N GLY A 133 17.93 41.43 15.53
CA GLY A 133 19.28 41.94 15.77
C GLY A 133 19.85 42.77 14.63
N ASN A 134 19.43 44.05 14.60
CA ASN A 134 20.00 45.20 13.87
C ASN A 134 20.20 45.10 12.35
#